data_AF-A0A2J0LNB2-F1
#
_entry.id   AF-A0A2J0LNB2-F1
#
_cell.length_a   1.000
_cell.length_b   1.000
_cell.length_c   1.000
_cell.angle_alpha   90.00
_cell.angle_beta   90.00
_cell.angle_gamma   90.00
#
_symmetry.space_group_name_H-M   'P 1'
#
loop_
_entity.id
_entity.type
_entity.pdbx_description
1 polymer ?
#
loop_
_entity_poly.entity_id
_entity_poly.type
_entity_poly.pdbx_seq_one_letter_code
_entity_poly.pdbx_strand_id
1 'polypeptide(L)'
;MIKFGIRQSFDNIEQVEERYSKLDVPVELALPYYWDIYEPVRGHLRGVADKILAFHVEVLSIHAVQVPITDEKFKIWGKEIADFASMINVKTITLHPNNVNKDKVVQEKALKNLEYLANLYKNEIIFCIETFTGKRRVFTPDEIVEFNLPMTLDTTHIKDDKKIWNLFRNYRNNIMNVHLSAKEEDKQHLPIDSFCKEVVSFLIQNKWTGNVILEYLPEFHGHLINDLELLKAM
;
A
#
# COMPACT_ATOMS: atom_id res chain seq x y z
N MET A 1 17.67 3.69 -4.10
CA MET A 1 17.81 2.22 -4.07
C MET A 1 16.43 1.65 -3.76
N ILE A 2 16.05 0.52 -4.37
CA ILE A 2 14.78 -0.16 -4.06
C ILE A 2 14.81 -0.60 -2.61
N LYS A 3 13.68 -0.44 -1.91
CA LYS A 3 13.49 -0.99 -0.57
C LYS A 3 12.56 -2.20 -0.66
N PHE A 4 12.91 -3.27 0.03
CA PHE A 4 12.13 -4.50 0.07
C PHE A 4 11.55 -4.68 1.46
N GLY A 5 10.25 -5.00 1.55
CA GLY A 5 9.60 -5.31 2.81
C GLY A 5 8.46 -6.30 2.66
N ILE A 6 7.82 -6.61 3.77
CA ILE A 6 6.63 -7.47 3.83
C ILE A 6 5.44 -6.66 4.32
N ARG A 7 4.23 -7.01 3.89
CA ARG A 7 3.02 -6.46 4.49
C ARG A 7 2.77 -7.14 5.83
N GLN A 8 2.79 -6.38 6.91
CA GLN A 8 2.46 -6.86 8.25
C GLN A 8 1.22 -6.15 8.79
N SER A 9 0.19 -6.91 9.16
CA SER A 9 -1.02 -6.38 9.79
C SER A 9 -1.16 -6.77 11.26
N PHE A 10 -2.07 -6.09 11.94
CA PHE A 10 -2.59 -6.38 13.27
C PHE A 10 -4.06 -5.96 13.32
N ASP A 11 -4.83 -6.59 14.20
CA ASP A 11 -6.26 -6.32 14.39
C ASP A 11 -6.53 -5.52 15.68
N ASN A 12 -5.62 -5.56 16.65
CA ASN A 12 -5.76 -4.81 17.90
C ASN A 12 -4.39 -4.35 18.44
N ILE A 13 -4.42 -3.47 19.44
CA ILE A 13 -3.24 -2.80 19.99
C ILE A 13 -2.32 -3.80 20.71
N GLU A 14 -2.90 -4.84 21.28
CA GLU A 14 -2.19 -5.91 21.98
C GLU A 14 -1.32 -6.72 21.01
N GLN A 15 -1.83 -7.00 19.80
CA GLN A 15 -1.08 -7.69 18.75
C GLN A 15 0.13 -6.91 18.22
N VAL A 16 0.20 -5.59 18.39
CA VAL A 16 1.34 -4.80 17.90
C VAL A 16 2.66 -5.30 18.50
N GLU A 17 2.67 -5.68 19.77
CA GLU A 17 3.89 -6.22 20.38
C GLU A 17 4.23 -7.61 19.83
N GLU A 18 3.26 -8.51 19.80
CA GLU A 18 3.44 -9.88 19.28
C GLU A 18 3.97 -9.87 17.83
N ARG A 19 3.42 -9.00 16.99
CA ARG A 19 3.67 -8.97 15.55
C ARG A 19 4.93 -8.22 15.17
N TYR A 20 5.33 -7.18 15.92
CA TYR A 20 6.43 -6.29 15.50
C TYR A 20 7.69 -6.40 16.37
N SER A 21 7.61 -6.84 17.63
CA SER A 21 8.78 -6.86 18.54
C SER A 21 9.93 -7.77 18.09
N LYS A 22 9.65 -8.74 17.21
CA LYS A 22 10.62 -9.72 16.70
C LYS A 22 10.89 -9.59 15.21
N LEU A 23 10.33 -8.58 14.54
CA LEU A 23 10.56 -8.36 13.12
C LEU A 23 11.88 -7.64 12.90
N ASP A 24 12.73 -8.24 12.07
CA ASP A 24 14.03 -7.73 11.66
C ASP A 24 14.07 -7.32 10.18
N VAL A 25 12.91 -7.34 9.51
CA VAL A 25 12.74 -6.94 8.12
C VAL A 25 11.90 -5.66 8.01
N PRO A 26 12.14 -4.81 6.99
CA PRO A 26 11.27 -3.67 6.74
C PRO A 26 9.84 -4.10 6.43
N VAL A 27 8.87 -3.27 6.81
CA VAL A 27 7.45 -3.58 6.67
C VAL A 27 6.67 -2.48 5.97
N GLU A 28 5.62 -2.88 5.26
CA GLU A 28 4.43 -2.05 5.16
C GLU A 28 3.55 -2.33 6.37
N LEU A 29 3.26 -1.30 7.17
CA LEU A 29 2.39 -1.39 8.33
C LEU A 29 0.93 -1.33 7.85
N ALA A 30 0.24 -2.46 7.87
CA ALA A 30 -1.14 -2.55 7.46
C ALA A 30 -2.11 -2.36 8.63
N LEU A 31 -2.93 -1.33 8.52
CA LEU A 31 -4.00 -1.05 9.48
C LEU A 31 -5.12 -2.10 9.36
N PRO A 32 -5.88 -2.33 10.46
CA PRO A 32 -6.96 -3.30 10.45
C PRO A 32 -7.97 -3.11 9.31
N TYR A 33 -8.43 -4.23 8.73
CA TYR A 33 -9.25 -4.20 7.52
C TYR A 33 -10.67 -3.69 7.70
N TYR A 34 -11.35 -4.16 8.74
CA TYR A 34 -12.75 -3.86 8.97
C TYR A 34 -12.89 -2.65 9.91
N TRP A 35 -13.88 -1.78 9.64
CA TRP A 35 -14.08 -0.54 10.39
C TRP A 35 -14.30 -0.77 11.89
N ASP A 36 -15.04 -1.81 12.26
CA ASP A 36 -15.29 -2.23 13.65
C ASP A 36 -14.03 -2.67 14.38
N ILE A 37 -13.02 -3.16 13.65
CA ILE A 37 -11.70 -3.51 14.18
C ILE A 37 -10.78 -2.28 14.18
N TYR A 38 -10.86 -1.44 13.15
CA TYR A 38 -10.03 -0.24 13.02
C TYR A 38 -10.43 0.89 13.98
N GLU A 39 -11.72 1.11 14.22
CA GLU A 39 -12.21 2.21 15.06
C GLU A 39 -11.60 2.22 16.47
N PRO A 40 -11.50 1.09 17.19
CA PRO A 40 -10.74 1.02 18.44
C PRO A 40 -9.28 1.43 18.27
N VAL A 41 -8.59 0.93 17.23
CA VAL A 41 -7.17 1.25 16.97
C VAL A 41 -6.97 2.74 16.65
N ARG A 42 -7.89 3.36 15.90
CA ARG A 42 -7.85 4.76 15.48
C ARG A 42 -7.72 5.71 16.67
N GLY A 43 -8.40 5.42 17.79
CA GLY A 43 -8.31 6.19 19.04
C GLY A 43 -6.94 6.11 19.72
N HIS A 44 -6.08 5.18 19.30
CA HIS A 44 -4.80 4.86 19.93
C HIS A 44 -3.61 4.86 18.97
N LEU A 45 -3.72 5.50 17.80
CA LEU A 45 -2.64 5.57 16.80
C LEU A 45 -1.31 6.06 17.39
N ARG A 46 -1.36 6.99 18.36
CA ARG A 46 -0.16 7.43 19.07
C ARG A 46 0.54 6.29 19.83
N GLY A 47 -0.23 5.47 20.56
CA GLY A 47 0.31 4.32 21.28
C GLY A 47 0.84 3.24 20.34
N VAL A 48 0.21 3.06 19.18
CA VAL A 48 0.76 2.21 18.11
C VAL A 48 2.09 2.77 17.62
N ALA A 49 2.18 4.07 17.35
CA ALA A 49 3.40 4.73 16.90
C ALA A 49 4.55 4.55 17.90
N ASP A 50 4.27 4.81 19.19
CA ASP A 50 5.27 4.69 20.25
C ASP A 50 5.80 3.24 20.36
N LYS A 51 4.93 2.22 20.22
CA LYS A 51 5.35 0.80 20.18
C LYS A 51 6.24 0.49 18.97
N ILE A 52 5.80 0.89 17.76
CA ILE A 52 6.55 0.64 16.51
C ILE A 52 7.94 1.26 16.59
N LEU A 53 8.04 2.51 17.07
CA LEU A 53 9.32 3.19 17.25
C LEU A 53 10.20 2.49 18.30
N ALA A 54 9.61 2.00 19.40
CA ALA A 54 10.35 1.27 20.44
C ALA A 54 10.90 -0.07 19.96
N PHE A 55 10.24 -0.73 19.01
CA PHE A 55 10.72 -1.98 18.41
C PHE A 55 11.74 -1.78 17.29
N HIS A 56 12.05 -0.52 16.93
CA HIS A 56 13.00 -0.19 15.86
C HIS A 56 12.70 -0.84 14.51
N VAL A 57 11.43 -1.12 14.22
CA VAL A 57 11.01 -1.68 12.92
C VAL A 57 11.07 -0.58 11.85
N GLU A 58 11.75 -0.85 10.73
CA GLU A 58 11.71 0.05 9.57
C GLU A 58 10.34 -0.07 8.89
N VAL A 59 9.55 1.01 8.95
CA VAL A 59 8.29 1.10 8.21
C VAL A 59 8.52 1.82 6.88
N LEU A 60 8.21 1.14 5.78
CA LEU A 60 8.37 1.64 4.41
C LEU A 60 7.16 2.44 3.92
N SER A 61 5.97 1.97 4.28
CA SER A 61 4.68 2.55 3.96
C SER A 61 3.62 2.14 4.98
N ILE A 62 2.50 2.83 4.96
CA ILE A 62 1.28 2.41 5.68
C ILE A 62 0.28 1.90 4.65
N HIS A 63 -0.30 0.72 4.89
CA HIS A 63 -1.45 0.24 4.15
C HIS A 63 -2.73 0.62 4.90
N ALA A 64 -3.53 1.48 4.31
CA ALA A 64 -4.79 1.91 4.90
C ALA A 64 -5.96 1.52 4.01
N VAL A 65 -6.93 0.85 4.63
CA VAL A 65 -7.97 0.10 3.93
C VAL A 65 -9.37 0.68 4.18
N GLN A 66 -10.30 0.41 3.26
CA GLN A 66 -11.67 0.93 3.28
C GLN A 66 -11.77 2.46 3.39
N VAL A 67 -10.88 3.15 2.70
CA VAL A 67 -10.67 4.58 2.86
C VAL A 67 -11.81 5.38 2.20
N PRO A 68 -12.53 6.25 2.91
CA PRO A 68 -13.72 6.92 2.39
C PRO A 68 -13.36 8.12 1.49
N ILE A 69 -12.44 7.98 0.53
CA ILE A 69 -11.88 9.09 -0.27
C ILE A 69 -12.94 9.92 -1.01
N THR A 70 -14.14 9.36 -1.24
CA THR A 70 -15.27 10.05 -1.89
C THR A 70 -16.16 10.83 -0.91
N ASP A 71 -15.86 10.84 0.39
CA ASP A 71 -16.62 11.50 1.45
C ASP A 71 -15.83 12.68 2.05
N GLU A 72 -16.49 13.72 2.56
CA GLU A 72 -15.81 14.83 3.25
C GLU A 72 -15.13 14.37 4.55
N LYS A 73 -15.65 13.30 5.17
CA LYS A 73 -15.03 12.66 6.34
C LYS A 73 -13.60 12.19 6.07
N PHE A 74 -13.22 11.96 4.82
CA PHE A 74 -11.84 11.65 4.45
C PHE A 74 -10.86 12.74 4.85
N LYS A 75 -11.26 14.02 4.87
CA LYS A 75 -10.34 15.09 5.29
C LYS A 75 -9.90 14.94 6.75
N ILE A 76 -10.82 14.48 7.61
CA ILE A 76 -10.53 14.22 9.02
C ILE A 76 -9.71 12.93 9.15
N TRP A 77 -10.22 11.84 8.59
CA TRP A 77 -9.58 10.52 8.65
C TRP A 77 -8.18 10.53 8.03
N GLY A 78 -8.04 11.14 6.86
CA GLY A 78 -6.78 11.21 6.11
C GLY A 78 -5.74 12.08 6.79
N LYS A 79 -6.18 13.15 7.50
CA LYS A 79 -5.30 13.92 8.36
C LYS A 79 -4.75 13.07 9.51
N GLU A 80 -5.60 12.31 10.20
CA GLU A 80 -5.14 11.45 11.31
C GLU A 80 -4.12 10.41 10.84
N ILE A 81 -4.34 9.83 9.66
CA ILE A 81 -3.43 8.84 9.07
C ILE A 81 -2.13 9.48 8.58
N ALA A 82 -2.16 10.68 8.00
CA ALA A 82 -0.93 11.41 7.64
C ALA A 82 -0.16 11.92 8.86
N ASP A 83 -0.84 12.34 9.93
CA ASP A 83 -0.20 12.66 11.20
C ASP A 83 0.47 11.42 11.79
N PHE A 84 -0.21 10.27 11.79
CA PHE A 84 0.36 9.00 12.21
C PHE A 84 1.59 8.61 11.38
N ALA A 85 1.52 8.73 10.05
CA ALA A 85 2.66 8.51 9.16
C ALA A 85 3.84 9.41 9.51
N SER A 86 3.58 10.69 9.77
CA SER A 86 4.61 11.66 10.18
C SER A 86 5.24 11.29 11.52
N MET A 87 4.48 10.78 12.49
CA MET A 87 5.01 10.34 13.80
C MET A 87 6.01 9.19 13.66
N ILE A 88 5.79 8.29 12.71
CA ILE A 88 6.69 7.15 12.44
C ILE A 88 7.64 7.39 11.27
N ASN A 89 7.77 8.64 10.79
CA ASN A 89 8.65 9.06 9.70
C ASN A 89 8.42 8.30 8.37
N VAL A 90 7.17 8.00 8.06
CA VAL A 90 6.74 7.34 6.82
C VAL A 90 6.17 8.39 5.87
N LYS A 91 6.58 8.33 4.59
CA LYS A 91 6.11 9.25 3.55
C LYS A 91 4.97 8.69 2.71
N THR A 92 4.91 7.38 2.53
CA THR A 92 3.99 6.75 1.57
C THR A 92 2.85 6.06 2.28
N ILE A 93 1.62 6.30 1.83
CA ILE A 93 0.41 5.68 2.36
C ILE A 93 -0.33 5.04 1.18
N THR A 94 -0.39 3.71 1.15
CA THR A 94 -1.25 2.96 0.24
C THR A 94 -2.69 3.11 0.71
N LEU A 95 -3.58 3.56 -0.19
CA LEU A 95 -5.01 3.66 0.06
C LEU A 95 -5.75 2.60 -0.75
N HIS A 96 -6.58 1.81 -0.07
CA HIS A 96 -7.67 1.05 -0.68
C HIS A 96 -8.95 1.89 -0.67
N PRO A 97 -9.36 2.48 -1.81
CA PRO A 97 -10.53 3.34 -1.84
C PRO A 97 -11.82 2.58 -1.52
N ASN A 98 -12.77 3.28 -0.91
CA ASN A 98 -14.11 2.76 -0.66
C ASN A 98 -14.81 2.31 -1.96
N ASN A 99 -15.58 1.21 -1.88
CA ASN A 99 -16.33 0.70 -3.03
C ASN A 99 -17.61 1.51 -3.26
N VAL A 100 -17.76 2.07 -4.46
CA VAL A 100 -18.87 2.93 -4.85
C VAL A 100 -19.29 2.66 -6.29
N ASN A 101 -20.55 2.92 -6.63
CA ASN A 101 -20.93 2.99 -8.04
C ASN A 101 -20.29 4.25 -8.61
N LYS A 102 -19.27 4.08 -9.44
CA LYS A 102 -18.49 5.21 -9.93
C LYS A 102 -19.30 6.07 -10.89
N ASP A 103 -19.23 7.37 -10.67
CA ASP A 103 -19.63 8.40 -11.63
C ASP A 103 -18.61 9.55 -11.58
N LYS A 104 -18.77 10.50 -12.48
CA LYS A 104 -17.87 11.65 -12.61
C LYS A 104 -17.83 12.51 -11.34
N VAL A 105 -18.98 12.71 -10.67
CA VAL A 105 -19.08 13.54 -9.47
C VAL A 105 -18.33 12.90 -8.31
N VAL A 106 -18.45 11.58 -8.16
CA VAL A 106 -17.75 10.79 -7.15
C VAL A 106 -16.23 10.87 -7.35
N GLN A 107 -15.74 10.73 -8.58
CA GLN A 107 -14.32 10.86 -8.90
C GLN A 107 -13.80 12.29 -8.69
N GLU A 108 -14.52 13.31 -9.15
CA GLU A 108 -14.16 14.72 -8.94
C GLU A 108 -14.05 15.05 -7.43
N LYS A 109 -14.95 14.51 -6.61
CA LYS A 109 -14.89 14.67 -5.15
C LYS A 109 -13.67 13.97 -4.56
N ALA A 110 -13.37 12.74 -4.98
CA ALA A 110 -12.17 12.03 -4.54
C ALA A 110 -10.89 12.77 -4.91
N LEU A 111 -10.79 13.33 -6.12
CA LEU A 111 -9.65 14.13 -6.57
C LEU A 111 -9.47 15.38 -5.70
N LYS A 112 -10.53 16.14 -5.45
CA LYS A 112 -10.49 17.34 -4.56
C LYS A 112 -10.03 16.99 -3.15
N ASN A 113 -10.46 15.85 -2.64
CA ASN A 113 -10.11 15.34 -1.33
C ASN A 113 -8.62 14.94 -1.24
N LEU A 114 -8.10 14.24 -2.25
CA LEU A 114 -6.69 13.89 -2.34
C LEU A 114 -5.82 15.15 -2.50
N GLU A 115 -6.23 16.08 -3.35
CA GLU A 115 -5.55 17.37 -3.55
C GLU A 115 -5.51 18.21 -2.26
N TYR A 116 -6.61 18.24 -1.51
CA TYR A 116 -6.66 18.92 -0.22
C TYR A 116 -5.58 18.40 0.75
N LEU A 117 -5.46 17.08 0.91
CA LEU A 117 -4.45 16.50 1.81
C LEU A 117 -3.02 16.67 1.26
N ALA A 118 -2.81 16.48 -0.04
CA ALA A 118 -1.51 16.70 -0.67
C ALA A 118 -1.00 18.13 -0.41
N ASN A 119 -1.88 19.13 -0.56
CA ASN A 119 -1.57 20.53 -0.26
C ASN A 119 -1.35 20.78 1.24
N LEU A 120 -2.19 20.21 2.11
CA LEU A 120 -2.09 20.36 3.57
C LEU A 120 -0.73 19.89 4.09
N TYR A 121 -0.21 18.78 3.55
CA TYR A 121 1.09 18.20 3.92
C TYR A 121 2.22 18.58 2.96
N LYS A 122 2.01 19.54 2.03
CA LYS A 122 3.04 20.01 1.07
C LYS A 122 3.75 18.88 0.30
N ASN A 123 3.03 17.80 0.01
CA ASN A 123 3.58 16.57 -0.60
C ASN A 123 4.68 15.87 0.22
N GLU A 124 4.82 16.15 1.51
CA GLU A 124 5.70 15.39 2.42
C GLU A 124 5.12 14.00 2.73
N ILE A 125 3.79 13.88 2.70
CA ILE A 125 3.03 12.64 2.73
C ILE A 125 2.38 12.41 1.36
N ILE A 126 2.55 11.22 0.80
CA ILE A 126 2.08 10.81 -0.53
C ILE A 126 1.02 9.72 -0.37
N PHE A 127 -0.22 10.07 -0.71
CA PHE A 127 -1.33 9.13 -0.78
C PHE A 127 -1.33 8.42 -2.12
N CYS A 128 -1.05 7.13 -2.11
CA CYS A 128 -0.96 6.27 -3.28
C CYS A 128 -2.24 5.47 -3.44
N ILE A 129 -2.87 5.54 -4.61
CA ILE A 129 -4.06 4.75 -4.90
C ILE A 129 -3.61 3.35 -5.31
N GLU A 130 -4.07 2.35 -4.57
CA GLU A 130 -3.82 0.96 -4.90
C GLU A 130 -4.61 0.53 -6.13
N THR A 131 -3.96 -0.22 -7.03
CA THR A 131 -4.59 -0.66 -8.27
C THR A 131 -5.58 -1.79 -8.02
N PHE A 132 -6.85 -1.52 -8.26
CA PHE A 132 -7.89 -2.54 -8.31
C PHE A 132 -8.62 -2.56 -9.65
N THR A 133 -9.08 -3.74 -10.06
CA THR A 133 -9.99 -3.88 -11.19
C THR A 133 -11.45 -3.97 -10.72
N GLY A 134 -12.38 -3.66 -11.63
CA GLY A 134 -13.82 -3.79 -11.40
C GLY A 134 -14.61 -2.47 -11.41
N LYS A 135 -15.92 -2.58 -11.65
CA LYS A 135 -16.81 -1.42 -11.86
C LYS A 135 -17.10 -0.59 -10.61
N ARG A 136 -16.87 -1.16 -9.41
CA ARG A 136 -17.13 -0.50 -8.12
C ARG A 136 -15.92 0.22 -7.53
N ARG A 137 -14.81 0.29 -8.25
CA ARG A 137 -13.59 0.98 -7.82
C ARG A 137 -13.69 2.46 -8.18
N VAL A 138 -13.24 3.33 -7.27
CA VAL A 138 -13.23 4.79 -7.48
C VAL A 138 -12.36 5.13 -8.69
N PHE A 139 -11.16 4.56 -8.75
CA PHE A 139 -10.24 4.68 -9.87
C PHE A 139 -9.79 3.28 -10.32
N THR A 140 -9.90 3.01 -11.62
CA THR A 140 -9.22 1.89 -12.27
C THR A 140 -7.75 2.25 -12.54
N PRO A 141 -6.86 1.30 -12.88
CA PRO A 141 -5.47 1.62 -13.14
C PRO A 141 -5.28 2.62 -14.30
N ASP A 142 -6.15 2.60 -15.31
CA ASP A 142 -6.08 3.55 -16.43
C ASP A 142 -6.49 4.96 -15.98
N GLU A 143 -7.50 5.06 -15.11
CA GLU A 143 -7.95 6.34 -14.54
C GLU A 143 -6.90 6.93 -13.56
N ILE A 144 -6.19 6.09 -12.81
CA ILE A 144 -5.05 6.54 -11.97
C ILE A 144 -3.99 7.21 -12.86
N VAL A 145 -3.70 6.62 -14.03
CA VAL A 145 -2.77 7.20 -15.02
C VAL A 145 -3.34 8.48 -15.65
N GLU A 146 -4.61 8.46 -16.07
CA GLU A 146 -5.29 9.61 -16.69
C GLU A 146 -5.26 10.84 -15.77
N PHE A 147 -5.54 10.64 -14.47
CA PHE A 147 -5.52 11.70 -13.46
C PHE A 147 -4.13 11.96 -12.87
N ASN A 148 -3.08 11.28 -13.36
CA ASN A 148 -1.71 11.41 -12.91
C ASN A 148 -1.54 11.26 -11.37
N LEU A 149 -2.30 10.32 -10.77
CA LEU A 149 -2.28 10.08 -9.32
C LEU A 149 -1.10 9.18 -8.90
N PRO A 150 -0.50 9.39 -7.70
CA PRO A 150 0.45 8.44 -7.14
C PRO A 150 -0.16 7.05 -6.98
N MET A 151 0.62 6.02 -7.25
CA MET A 151 0.14 4.64 -7.40
C MET A 151 0.87 3.68 -6.45
N THR A 152 0.08 2.81 -5.83
CA THR A 152 0.54 1.51 -5.34
C THR A 152 0.12 0.49 -6.39
N LEU A 153 1.10 -0.07 -7.12
CA LEU A 153 0.83 -1.06 -8.14
C LEU A 153 0.78 -2.45 -7.49
N ASP A 154 -0.41 -2.98 -7.31
CA ASP A 154 -0.63 -4.37 -6.94
C ASP A 154 -0.69 -5.26 -8.19
N THR A 155 0.30 -6.14 -8.33
CA THR A 155 0.43 -7.03 -9.51
C THR A 155 -0.62 -8.14 -9.56
N THR A 156 -1.28 -8.40 -8.45
CA THR A 156 -2.22 -9.50 -8.24
C THR A 156 -3.64 -9.11 -8.63
N HIS A 157 -4.02 -7.86 -8.36
CA HIS A 157 -5.35 -7.31 -8.67
C HIS A 157 -5.57 -7.00 -10.16
N ILE A 158 -4.50 -6.97 -10.96
CA ILE A 158 -4.55 -6.80 -12.43
C ILE A 158 -4.32 -8.15 -13.10
N LYS A 159 -5.35 -8.73 -13.73
CA LYS A 159 -5.23 -10.04 -14.41
C LYS A 159 -4.36 -10.04 -15.66
N ASP A 160 -4.28 -8.91 -16.36
CA ASP A 160 -3.53 -8.78 -17.62
C ASP A 160 -2.09 -8.30 -17.36
N ASP A 161 -1.13 -9.20 -17.52
CA ASP A 161 0.29 -8.88 -17.33
C ASP A 161 0.81 -7.84 -18.33
N LYS A 162 0.22 -7.75 -19.53
CA LYS A 162 0.60 -6.68 -20.49
C LYS A 162 0.27 -5.31 -19.93
N LYS A 163 -0.84 -5.19 -19.20
CA LYS A 163 -1.23 -3.95 -18.53
C LYS A 163 -0.27 -3.60 -17.40
N ILE A 164 0.16 -4.58 -16.59
CA ILE A 164 1.18 -4.39 -15.55
C ILE A 164 2.49 -3.87 -16.17
N TRP A 165 2.98 -4.53 -17.22
CA TRP A 165 4.19 -4.11 -17.92
C TRP A 165 4.06 -2.73 -18.57
N ASN A 166 2.88 -2.38 -19.09
CA ASN A 166 2.62 -1.04 -19.62
C ASN A 166 2.75 0.04 -18.53
N LEU A 167 2.21 -0.22 -17.33
CA LEU A 167 2.34 0.68 -16.18
C LEU A 167 3.81 0.86 -15.77
N PHE A 168 4.58 -0.23 -15.69
CA PHE A 168 6.01 -0.15 -15.39
C PHE A 168 6.81 0.63 -16.43
N ARG A 169 6.50 0.50 -17.73
CA ARG A 169 7.25 1.23 -18.76
C ARG A 169 6.87 2.71 -18.80
N ASN A 170 5.59 3.01 -18.72
CA ASN A 170 5.05 4.33 -19.06
C ASN A 170 4.67 5.20 -17.85
N TYR A 171 4.57 4.62 -16.65
CA TYR A 171 4.06 5.31 -15.46
C TYR A 171 4.91 5.11 -14.19
N ARG A 172 6.09 4.46 -14.29
CA ARG A 172 6.96 4.14 -13.14
C ARG A 172 7.31 5.28 -12.18
N ASN A 173 7.39 6.52 -12.68
CA ASN A 173 7.78 7.67 -11.86
C ASN A 173 6.69 8.04 -10.84
N ASN A 174 5.45 7.63 -11.08
CA ASN A 174 4.32 7.85 -10.21
C ASN A 174 3.96 6.60 -9.38
N ILE A 175 4.66 5.48 -9.60
CA ILE A 175 4.54 4.27 -8.78
C ILE A 175 5.49 4.41 -7.60
N MET A 176 4.95 4.48 -6.39
CA MET A 176 5.73 4.62 -5.14
C MET A 176 5.93 3.27 -4.45
N ASN A 177 4.92 2.41 -4.54
CA ASN A 177 4.90 1.07 -3.98
C ASN A 177 4.52 0.05 -5.06
N VAL A 178 5.10 -1.13 -4.99
CA VAL A 178 4.68 -2.32 -5.72
C VAL A 178 4.29 -3.37 -4.70
N HIS A 179 3.02 -3.76 -4.65
CA HIS A 179 2.60 -4.96 -3.94
C HIS A 179 2.81 -6.14 -4.87
N LEU A 180 3.70 -7.04 -4.45
CA LEU A 180 4.23 -8.11 -5.27
C LEU A 180 3.89 -9.46 -4.66
N SER A 181 3.26 -10.28 -5.47
CA SER A 181 2.96 -11.68 -5.17
C SER A 181 2.55 -12.37 -6.46
N ALA A 182 2.71 -13.69 -6.52
CA ALA A 182 2.23 -14.44 -7.67
C ALA A 182 0.70 -14.56 -7.64
N LYS A 183 0.14 -14.93 -8.79
CA LYS A 183 -1.28 -15.20 -8.97
C LYS A 183 -1.47 -16.35 -9.95
N GLU A 184 -2.54 -17.10 -9.75
CA GLU A 184 -3.07 -18.10 -10.68
C GLU A 184 -4.48 -17.67 -11.12
N GLU A 185 -5.15 -18.47 -11.95
CA GLU A 185 -6.44 -18.08 -12.54
C GLU A 185 -7.53 -17.76 -11.49
N ASP A 186 -7.56 -18.53 -10.41
CA ASP A 186 -8.52 -18.47 -9.30
C ASP A 186 -7.92 -18.08 -7.95
N LYS A 187 -6.59 -17.91 -7.88
CA LYS A 187 -5.86 -17.59 -6.64
C LYS A 187 -4.99 -16.36 -6.77
N GLN A 188 -4.86 -15.66 -5.67
CA GLN A 188 -4.18 -14.37 -5.56
C GLN A 188 -3.29 -14.37 -4.33
N HIS A 189 -2.28 -13.50 -4.31
CA HIS A 189 -1.39 -13.30 -3.17
C HIS A 189 -0.64 -14.59 -2.77
N LEU A 190 -0.11 -15.27 -3.79
CA LEU A 190 0.70 -16.48 -3.68
C LEU A 190 2.20 -16.12 -3.49
N PRO A 191 3.04 -17.07 -3.01
CA PRO A 191 4.49 -16.93 -2.99
C PRO A 191 5.07 -16.55 -4.36
N ILE A 192 6.19 -15.83 -4.38
CA ILE A 192 6.79 -15.32 -5.62
C ILE A 192 7.06 -16.42 -6.66
N ASP A 193 6.89 -16.06 -7.92
CA ASP A 193 7.15 -16.91 -9.09
C ASP A 193 8.17 -16.26 -10.05
N SER A 194 8.29 -16.78 -11.27
CA SER A 194 9.17 -16.22 -12.29
C SER A 194 8.75 -14.80 -12.71
N PHE A 195 7.44 -14.53 -12.81
CA PHE A 195 6.93 -13.21 -13.16
C PHE A 195 7.36 -12.17 -12.12
N CYS A 196 7.26 -12.50 -10.83
CA CYS A 196 7.70 -11.62 -9.74
C CYS A 196 9.20 -11.26 -9.86
N LYS A 197 10.04 -12.25 -10.19
CA LYS A 197 11.49 -12.06 -10.38
C LYS A 197 11.80 -11.21 -11.60
N GLU A 198 11.04 -11.36 -12.69
CA GLU A 198 11.15 -10.50 -13.87
C GLU A 198 10.81 -9.05 -13.54
N VAL A 199 9.75 -8.81 -12.77
CA VAL A 199 9.37 -7.47 -12.29
C VAL A 199 10.51 -6.83 -11.50
N VAL A 200 11.06 -7.55 -10.50
CA VAL A 200 12.18 -7.03 -9.69
C VAL A 200 13.41 -6.76 -10.54
N SER A 201 13.78 -7.67 -11.45
CA SER A 201 14.89 -7.48 -12.40
C SER A 201 14.71 -6.21 -13.23
N PHE A 202 13.50 -5.98 -13.75
CA PHE A 202 13.17 -4.78 -14.50
C PHE A 202 13.33 -3.52 -13.65
N LEU A 203 12.82 -3.52 -12.41
CA LEU A 203 12.93 -2.36 -11.50
C LEU A 203 14.39 -2.03 -11.18
N ILE A 204 15.23 -3.04 -10.92
CA ILE A 204 16.66 -2.89 -10.67
C ILE A 204 17.37 -2.30 -11.90
N GLN A 205 17.18 -2.90 -13.07
CA GLN A 205 17.79 -2.44 -14.33
C GLN A 205 17.42 -1.00 -14.67
N ASN A 206 16.20 -0.58 -14.31
CA ASN A 206 15.71 0.77 -14.53
C ASN A 206 15.97 1.73 -13.36
N LYS A 207 16.79 1.32 -12.37
CA LYS A 207 17.18 2.13 -11.20
C LYS A 207 16.00 2.76 -10.47
N TRP A 208 14.87 2.06 -10.40
CA TRP A 208 13.71 2.53 -9.66
C TRP A 208 14.02 2.59 -8.15
N THR A 209 13.35 3.48 -7.41
CA THR A 209 13.72 3.80 -6.01
C THR A 209 12.55 3.82 -5.03
N GLY A 210 11.45 3.12 -5.34
CA GLY A 210 10.33 2.96 -4.40
C GLY A 210 10.42 1.67 -3.59
N ASN A 211 9.27 1.24 -3.07
CA ASN A 211 9.16 0.07 -2.20
C ASN A 211 8.56 -1.14 -2.94
N VAL A 212 9.16 -2.31 -2.81
CA VAL A 212 8.58 -3.61 -3.17
C VAL A 212 8.12 -4.29 -1.88
N ILE A 213 6.82 -4.54 -1.77
CA ILE A 213 6.18 -5.14 -0.59
C ILE A 213 5.62 -6.51 -0.97
N LEU A 214 6.05 -7.56 -0.29
CA LEU A 214 5.42 -8.87 -0.43
C LEU A 214 4.08 -8.89 0.32
N GLU A 215 3.00 -9.13 -0.41
CA GLU A 215 1.63 -9.20 0.14
C GLU A 215 1.01 -10.55 -0.17
N TYR A 216 1.03 -11.45 0.83
CA TYR A 216 0.53 -12.82 0.71
C TYR A 216 -0.75 -13.04 1.52
N LEU A 217 -1.56 -14.01 1.08
CA LEU A 217 -2.62 -14.56 1.93
C LEU A 217 -2.02 -15.24 3.19
N PRO A 218 -2.76 -15.27 4.32
CA PRO A 218 -2.26 -15.75 5.61
C PRO A 218 -1.62 -17.14 5.57
N GLU A 219 -2.16 -18.07 4.79
CA GLU A 219 -1.64 -19.44 4.65
C GLU A 219 -0.22 -19.51 4.07
N PHE A 220 0.23 -18.45 3.40
CA PHE A 220 1.56 -18.38 2.78
C PHE A 220 2.55 -17.52 3.56
N HIS A 221 2.19 -16.97 4.73
CA HIS A 221 3.07 -16.09 5.50
C HIS A 221 4.39 -16.76 5.92
N GLY A 222 4.43 -18.09 6.01
CA GLY A 222 5.66 -18.86 6.25
C GLY A 222 6.73 -18.73 5.16
N HIS A 223 6.37 -18.22 3.97
CA HIS A 223 7.29 -18.01 2.84
C HIS A 223 7.87 -16.59 2.78
N LEU A 224 7.22 -15.61 3.42
CA LEU A 224 7.51 -14.17 3.24
C LEU A 224 8.99 -13.82 3.44
N ILE A 225 9.59 -14.27 4.54
CA ILE A 225 10.98 -13.91 4.87
C ILE A 225 11.97 -14.53 3.88
N ASN A 226 11.80 -15.80 3.54
CA ASN A 226 12.69 -16.48 2.58
C ASN A 226 12.58 -15.85 1.19
N ASP A 227 11.36 -15.55 0.74
CA ASP A 227 11.12 -14.92 -0.56
C ASP A 227 11.68 -13.48 -0.60
N LEU A 228 11.56 -12.74 0.50
CA LEU A 228 12.13 -11.39 0.62
C LEU A 228 13.65 -11.42 0.45
N GLU A 229 14.34 -12.34 1.13
CA GLU A 229 15.80 -12.48 1.03
C GLU A 229 16.23 -12.93 -0.37
N LEU A 230 15.44 -13.81 -1.02
CA LEU A 230 15.68 -14.19 -2.41
C LEU A 230 15.62 -12.99 -3.37
N LEU A 231 14.65 -12.08 -3.19
CA LEU A 231 14.53 -10.89 -4.04
C LEU A 231 15.62 -9.84 -3.78
N LYS A 232 16.04 -9.66 -2.51
CA LYS A 232 17.14 -8.75 -2.14
C LYS A 232 18.49 -9.16 -2.72
N ALA A 233 18.67 -10.46 -2.99
CA ALA A 233 19.91 -11.01 -3.52
C ALA A 233 20.05 -10.92 -5.06
N MET A 234 19.04 -10.36 -5.75
CA MET A 234 19.03 -10.16 -7.21
C MET A 234 19.75 -8.87 -7.61
#